data_AF-A0A1Z4JPU4-F1
#
_entry.id   AF-A0A1Z4JPU4-F1
#
_cell.length_a   1.000
_cell.length_b   1.000
_cell.length_c   1.000
_cell.angle_alpha   90.00
_cell.angle_beta   90.00
_cell.angle_gamma   90.00
#
_symmetry.space_group_name_H-M   'P 1'
#
loop_
_entity.id
_entity.type
_entity.pdbx_description
1 polymer ?
#
loop_
_entity_poly.entity_id
_entity_poly.type
_entity_poly.pdbx_seq_one_letter_code
_entity_poly.pdbx_strand_id
1 'polypeptide(L)' 'MWGRDDLRKTRVYQEGQEEILEKTVPLLLGKGMTVEEIAQHFKLSIETIQKFTPQN' A
#
# COMPACT_ATOMS: atom_id res chain seq x y z
N MET A 1 -13.89 24.76 10.21
CA MET A 1 -13.15 24.23 11.38
C MET A 1 -12.49 22.93 10.93
N TRP A 2 -11.17 22.92 10.75
CA TRP A 2 -10.44 21.68 10.45
C TRP A 2 -10.09 21.03 11.79
N GLY A 3 -10.98 20.13 12.23
CA GLY A 3 -10.89 19.46 13.52
C GLY A 3 -9.72 18.49 13.54
N ARG A 4 -8.98 18.45 14.64
CA ARG A 4 -7.87 17.53 14.90
C ARG A 4 -8.23 16.04 14.67
N ASP A 5 -9.51 15.72 14.67
CA ASP A 5 -10.03 14.38 14.37
C ASP A 5 -9.89 13.96 12.89
N ASP A 6 -9.89 14.91 11.95
CA ASP A 6 -9.68 14.61 10.52
C ASP A 6 -8.23 14.20 10.24
N LEU A 7 -7.29 14.84 10.94
CA LEU A 7 -5.85 14.53 10.83
C LEU A 7 -5.53 13.16 11.43
N ARG A 8 -6.18 12.78 12.53
CA ARG A 8 -6.03 11.44 13.13
C ARG A 8 -6.61 10.35 12.24
N LYS A 9 -7.79 10.59 11.65
CA LYS A 9 -8.40 9.64 10.71
C LYS A 9 -7.53 9.43 9.48
N THR A 10 -6.98 10.51 8.92
CA THR A 10 -6.08 10.43 7.77
C THR A 10 -4.81 9.63 8.11
N ARG A 11 -4.22 9.85 9.29
CA ARG A 11 -3.02 9.14 9.72
C ARG A 11 -3.26 7.66 10.01
N VAL A 12 -4.32 7.32 10.75
CA VAL A 12 -4.68 5.92 11.05
C VAL A 12 -5.04 5.17 9.75
N TYR A 13 -5.70 5.86 8.81
CA TYR A 13 -6.01 5.28 7.51
C TYR A 13 -4.75 5.04 6.66
N GLN A 14 -3.75 5.93 6.74
CA GLN A 14 -2.47 5.76 6.07
C GLN A 14 -1.66 4.59 6.67
N GLU A 15 -1.55 4.53 8.00
CA GLU A 15 -0.84 3.46 8.70
C GLU A 15 -1.47 2.08 8.43
N GLY A 16 -2.81 1.98 8.40
CA GLY A 16 -3.50 0.74 8.07
C GLY A 16 -3.34 0.32 6.60
N GLN A 17 -3.30 1.28 5.67
CA GLN A 17 -3.07 0.99 4.25
C GLN A 17 -1.64 0.49 4.01
N GLU A 18 -0.64 1.08 4.67
CA GLU A 18 0.76 0.64 4.57
C GLU A 18 0.94 -0.77 5.10
N GLU A 19 0.35 -1.12 6.26
CA GLU A 19 0.45 -2.48 6.82
C GLU A 19 -0.22 -3.53 5.90
N ILE A 20 -1.34 -3.17 5.27
CA ILE A 20 -2.01 -4.03 4.29
C ILE A 20 -1.10 -4.23 3.07
N LEU A 21 -0.52 -3.17 2.52
CA LEU A 21 0.36 -3.27 1.36
C LEU A 21 1.62 -4.07 1.66
N GLU A 22 2.24 -3.87 2.83
CA GLU A 22 3.43 -4.62 3.26
C GLU A 22 3.20 -6.13 3.30
N LYS A 23 2.02 -6.58 3.72
CA LYS A 23 1.68 -8.02 3.76
C LYS A 23 1.16 -8.54 2.41
N THR A 24 0.40 -7.73 1.69
CA THR A 24 -0.34 -8.17 0.51
C THR A 24 0.54 -8.15 -0.74
N VAL A 25 1.43 -7.16 -0.88
CA VAL A 25 2.33 -7.03 -2.04
C VAL A 25 3.24 -8.27 -2.20
N PRO A 26 3.99 -8.74 -1.17
CA PRO A 26 4.79 -9.96 -1.28
C PRO A 26 3.96 -11.20 -1.60
N LEU A 27 2.74 -11.29 -1.06
CA LEU A 27 1.85 -12.45 -1.24
C LEU A 27 1.30 -12.52 -2.68
N LEU A 28 0.96 -11.38 -3.27
CA LEU A 28 0.53 -11.27 -4.67
C LEU A 28 1.69 -11.53 -5.65
N LEU A 29 2.88 -11.02 -5.35
CA LEU A 29 4.10 -11.33 -6.11
C LEU A 29 4.40 -12.83 -6.06
N GLY A 30 4.31 -13.46 -4.88
CA GLY A 30 4.47 -14.91 -4.72
C GLY A 30 3.41 -15.75 -5.45
N LYS A 31 2.26 -15.17 -5.79
CA LYS A 31 1.23 -15.79 -6.64
C LYS A 31 1.47 -15.58 -8.16
N GLY A 32 2.55 -14.88 -8.54
CA GLY A 32 2.91 -14.63 -9.93
C GLY A 32 2.34 -13.33 -10.51
N MET A 33 1.74 -12.47 -9.69
CA MET A 33 1.27 -11.15 -10.12
C MET A 33 2.46 -10.18 -10.26
N THR A 34 2.43 -9.27 -11.23
CA THR A 34 3.52 -8.29 -11.39
C THR A 34 3.28 -7.03 -10.55
N VAL A 35 4.34 -6.24 -10.34
CA VAL A 35 4.26 -4.96 -9.62
C VAL A 35 3.28 -4.00 -10.32
N GLU A 36 3.24 -3.99 -11.65
CA GLU A 36 2.33 -3.18 -12.45
C GLU A 36 0.86 -3.59 -12.27
N GLU A 37 0.58 -4.89 -12.24
CA GLU A 37 -0.77 -5.41 -12.02
C GLU A 37 -1.26 -5.09 -10.61
N ILE A 38 -0.39 -5.23 -9.61
CA ILE A 38 -0.67 -4.84 -8.23
C ILE A 38 -0.92 -3.34 -8.15
N ALA A 39 -0.07 -2.51 -8.76
CA ALA A 39 -0.23 -1.06 -8.80
C ALA A 39 -1.58 -0.65 -9.42
N GLN A 40 -2.00 -1.30 -10.51
CA GLN A 40 -3.31 -1.08 -11.11
C GLN A 40 -4.46 -1.53 -10.20
N HIS A 41 -4.34 -2.68 -9.54
CA HIS A 41 -5.38 -3.22 -8.66
C HIS A 41 -5.64 -2.32 -7.45
N PHE A 42 -4.57 -1.82 -6.82
CA PHE A 42 -4.64 -0.91 -5.67
C PHE A 42 -4.79 0.56 -6.07
N LYS A 43 -4.74 0.88 -7.37
CA LYS A 43 -4.73 2.25 -7.92
C LYS A 43 -3.62 3.11 -7.30
N LEU A 44 -2.46 2.51 -7.06
CA LEU A 44 -1.27 3.16 -6.52
C LEU A 44 -0.20 3.27 -7.60
N SER A 45 0.79 4.12 -7.38
CA SER A 45 1.94 4.16 -8.28
C SER A 45 2.80 2.90 -8.12
N ILE A 46 3.44 2.48 -9.22
CA ILE A 46 4.42 1.39 -9.22
C ILE A 46 5.51 1.66 -8.17
N GLU A 47 5.99 2.90 -8.06
CA GLU A 47 6.98 3.30 -7.04
C GLU A 47 6.49 3.06 -5.60
N THR A 48 5.19 3.23 -5.35
CA THR A 48 4.61 2.95 -4.03
C THR A 48 4.64 1.45 -3.76
N ILE A 49 4.23 0.63 -4.73
CA ILE A 49 4.26 -0.83 -4.59
C ILE A 49 5.69 -1.37 -4.46
N GLN A 50 6.65 -0.80 -5.20
CA GLN A 50 8.07 -1.17 -5.12
C GLN A 50 8.68 -0.95 -3.73
N LYS A 51 8.18 -0.01 -2.93
CA LYS A 51 8.63 0.13 -1.53
C LYS A 51 8.28 -1.08 -0.68
N PHE A 52 7.22 -1.82 -1.06
CA PHE A 52 6.73 -3.01 -0.36
C PHE A 52 7.09 -4.31 -1.08
N THR A 53 7.81 -4.26 -2.20
CA THR A 53 8.36 -5.46 -2.83
C THR A 53 9.54 -5.95 -1.98
N PRO A 54 9.60 -7.25 -1.64
CA PRO A 54 10.76 -7.81 -0.94
C PRO A 54 11.98 -7.69 -1.85
N GLN A 55 12.93 -6.82 -1.48
CA GLN A 55 14.23 -6.77 -2.13
C GLN A 55 15.04 -7.98 -1.63
N ASN A 56 15.22 -8.95 -2.52
CA ASN A 56 16.08 -10.11 -2.29
C ASN A 56 17.45 -9.84 -2.91
#